data_AF-A0AAJ2RBS2-F1
#
_entry.id   AF-A0AAJ2RBS2-F1
#
_cell.length_a   1.000
_cell.length_b   1.000
_cell.length_c   1.000
_cell.angle_alpha   90.00
_cell.angle_beta   90.00
_cell.angle_gamma   90.00
#
_symmetry.space_group_name_H-M   'P 1'
#
loop_
_entity.id
_entity.type
_entity.pdbx_description
1 polymer ?
#
loop_
_entity_poly.entity_id
_entity_poly.type
_entity_poly.pdbx_seq_one_letter_code
_entity_poly.pdbx_strand_id
1 'polypeptide(L)'
;MKLDSVWHNGKQYRKGYTTGSCATAAAKVAALMVLRQQVIDQVSIVTPSGVTLYLNVEQPLIEGRQATAAIRKDGGDDVDATHGMLIFARVALCEHGDIHIRGGEGVGTVTRKGIGLPVGSAAINRTPLQTIEAAVREAIGPTRGAEVEIFAPEGEERAKKTYNGRLGILGGISIIGTTGIVTPMSEESWKRSLALELEMKRAAGEDRVILVPGNHGERFVREQLGLDGQRVVTMSNFVGYMLQETVRLKFRRVALVGHLGKLVKVAAGIFHTHSHIADGRMETLIANLALMGASHDVLLAVNQCDTTEAAMEVIAQHGLQAVYARIAQRICQRVNEMMRFSSEPPRIDVILFSFDNQVLGANRSLADIVEALR
;
A
#
# COMPACT_ATOMS: atom_id res chain seq x y z
N MET A 1 -20.14 -20.89 -7.94
CA MET A 1 -19.11 -20.91 -9.01
C MET A 1 -17.76 -20.60 -8.37
N LYS A 2 -16.70 -21.36 -8.66
CA LYS A 2 -15.36 -21.07 -8.09
C LYS A 2 -14.86 -19.75 -8.69
N LEU A 3 -14.36 -18.85 -7.85
CA LEU A 3 -13.67 -17.65 -8.32
C LEU A 3 -12.50 -18.05 -9.22
N ASP A 4 -12.31 -17.30 -10.31
CA ASP A 4 -11.18 -17.54 -11.22
C ASP A 4 -9.84 -17.49 -10.49
N SER A 5 -8.91 -18.36 -10.85
CA SER A 5 -7.54 -18.37 -10.33
C SER A 5 -6.63 -17.39 -11.07
N VAL A 6 -5.54 -16.96 -10.44
CA VAL A 6 -4.44 -16.21 -11.07
C VAL A 6 -3.16 -17.04 -11.08
N TRP A 7 -2.30 -16.82 -12.06
CA TRP A 7 -0.97 -17.43 -12.12
C TRP A 7 0.09 -16.43 -11.69
N HIS A 8 0.96 -16.83 -10.77
CA HIS A 8 2.10 -16.03 -10.33
C HIS A 8 3.33 -16.93 -10.19
N ASN A 9 4.43 -16.58 -10.86
CA ASN A 9 5.67 -17.37 -10.90
C ASN A 9 5.46 -18.87 -11.22
N GLY A 10 4.59 -19.17 -12.19
CA GLY A 10 4.29 -20.54 -12.60
C GLY A 10 3.46 -21.35 -11.61
N LYS A 11 2.95 -20.74 -10.53
CA LYS A 11 2.00 -21.36 -9.59
C LYS A 11 0.62 -20.74 -9.73
N GLN A 12 -0.40 -21.58 -9.62
CA GLN A 12 -1.80 -21.15 -9.63
C GLN A 12 -2.25 -20.79 -8.21
N TYR A 13 -2.88 -19.63 -8.06
CA TYR A 13 -3.40 -19.10 -6.81
C TYR A 13 -4.90 -18.81 -6.95
N ARG A 14 -5.66 -19.13 -5.90
CA ARG A 14 -7.09 -18.92 -5.83
C ARG A 14 -7.42 -17.52 -5.32
N LYS A 15 -8.31 -16.81 -6.02
CA LYS A 15 -8.86 -15.54 -5.55
C LYS A 15 -9.81 -15.74 -4.36
N GLY A 16 -9.91 -14.71 -3.54
CA GLY A 16 -10.85 -14.62 -2.43
C GLY A 16 -11.80 -13.42 -2.58
N TYR A 17 -12.44 -13.05 -1.49
CA TYR A 17 -13.32 -11.88 -1.42
C TYR A 17 -13.00 -11.02 -0.20
N THR A 18 -13.28 -9.73 -0.32
CA THR A 18 -12.80 -8.73 0.64
C THR A 18 -13.66 -8.66 1.90
N THR A 19 -13.19 -7.98 2.95
CA THR A 19 -14.02 -7.68 4.13
C THR A 19 -15.27 -6.88 3.76
N GLY A 20 -15.15 -5.98 2.77
CA GLY A 20 -16.28 -5.26 2.17
C GLY A 20 -17.35 -6.18 1.60
N SER A 21 -16.98 -7.15 0.76
CA SER A 21 -17.96 -8.11 0.21
C SER A 21 -18.61 -8.99 1.28
N CYS A 22 -17.87 -9.37 2.32
CA CYS A 22 -18.45 -10.08 3.46
C CYS A 22 -19.50 -9.22 4.19
N ALA A 23 -19.16 -7.96 4.47
CA ALA A 23 -20.08 -7.02 5.13
C ALA A 23 -21.33 -6.74 4.29
N THR A 24 -21.18 -6.56 2.96
CA THR A 24 -22.31 -6.39 2.03
C THR A 24 -23.24 -7.60 2.07
N ALA A 25 -22.71 -8.82 2.00
CA ALA A 25 -23.49 -10.04 2.01
C ALA A 25 -24.18 -10.27 3.38
N ALA A 26 -23.46 -10.06 4.48
CA ALA A 26 -24.02 -10.13 5.83
C ALA A 26 -25.18 -9.14 6.00
N ALA A 27 -25.00 -7.88 5.57
CA ALA A 27 -26.04 -6.85 5.69
C ALA A 27 -27.24 -7.16 4.81
N LYS A 28 -27.02 -7.60 3.56
CA LYS A 28 -28.10 -8.01 2.64
C LYS A 28 -28.94 -9.13 3.25
N VAL A 29 -28.30 -10.18 3.75
CA VAL A 29 -29.05 -11.32 4.27
C VAL A 29 -29.73 -11.02 5.59
N ALA A 30 -29.10 -10.26 6.50
CA ALA A 30 -29.75 -9.79 7.71
C ALA A 30 -31.00 -8.94 7.38
N ALA A 31 -30.90 -8.03 6.41
CA ALA A 31 -32.03 -7.24 5.94
C ALA A 31 -33.18 -8.10 5.36
N LEU A 32 -32.84 -9.13 4.58
CA LEU A 32 -33.83 -10.09 4.06
C LEU A 32 -34.47 -10.91 5.18
N MET A 33 -33.68 -11.39 6.13
CA MET A 33 -34.14 -12.21 7.24
C MET A 33 -35.11 -11.44 8.14
N VAL A 34 -34.78 -10.20 8.53
CA VAL A 34 -35.67 -9.37 9.34
C VAL A 34 -36.96 -9.00 8.61
N LEU A 35 -36.89 -8.77 7.29
CA LEU A 35 -38.08 -8.43 6.50
C LEU A 35 -39.01 -9.63 6.31
N ARG A 36 -38.44 -10.81 6.05
CA ARG A 36 -39.20 -12.04 5.76
C ARG A 36 -39.54 -12.86 6.99
N GLN A 37 -38.90 -12.56 8.12
CA GLN A 37 -38.98 -13.35 9.35
C GLN A 37 -38.64 -14.83 9.09
N GLN A 38 -37.63 -15.07 8.24
CA GLN A 38 -37.19 -16.40 7.83
C GLN A 38 -35.66 -16.47 7.84
N VAL A 39 -35.11 -17.55 8.40
CA VAL A 39 -33.68 -17.85 8.37
C VAL A 39 -33.24 -18.18 6.93
N ILE A 40 -32.11 -17.61 6.52
CA ILE A 40 -31.53 -17.78 5.18
C ILE A 40 -30.09 -18.24 5.33
N ASP A 41 -29.77 -19.39 4.76
CA ASP A 41 -28.44 -20.03 4.90
C ASP A 41 -27.46 -19.67 3.78
N GLN A 42 -27.93 -19.07 2.69
CA GLN A 42 -27.10 -18.62 1.57
C GLN A 42 -27.57 -17.29 0.99
N VAL A 43 -26.63 -16.47 0.56
CA VAL A 43 -26.89 -15.18 -0.08
C VAL A 43 -26.00 -15.00 -1.30
N SER A 44 -26.53 -14.30 -2.31
CA SER A 44 -25.75 -13.85 -3.46
C SER A 44 -25.62 -12.34 -3.51
N ILE A 45 -24.42 -11.87 -3.84
CA ILE A 45 -24.14 -10.45 -4.10
C ILE A 45 -23.36 -10.30 -5.41
N VAL A 46 -23.56 -9.17 -6.09
CA VAL A 46 -22.71 -8.76 -7.21
C VAL A 46 -21.65 -7.81 -6.68
N THR A 47 -20.37 -8.13 -6.89
CA THR A 47 -19.27 -7.28 -6.46
C THR A 47 -19.14 -6.05 -7.38
N PRO A 48 -18.41 -4.99 -6.97
CA PRO A 48 -18.10 -3.86 -7.84
C PRO A 48 -17.39 -4.24 -9.16
N SER A 49 -16.70 -5.39 -9.20
CA SER A 49 -16.08 -5.92 -10.43
C SER A 49 -17.04 -6.72 -11.32
N GLY A 50 -18.34 -6.79 -10.98
CA GLY A 50 -19.36 -7.51 -11.72
C GLY A 50 -19.40 -9.02 -11.45
N VAL A 51 -18.57 -9.52 -10.53
CA VAL A 51 -18.53 -10.95 -10.19
C VAL A 51 -19.66 -11.26 -9.20
N THR A 52 -20.43 -12.31 -9.48
CA THR A 52 -21.46 -12.79 -8.53
C THR A 52 -20.84 -13.76 -7.52
N LEU A 53 -20.90 -13.42 -6.24
CA LEU A 53 -20.50 -14.28 -5.13
C LEU A 53 -21.71 -14.99 -4.56
N TYR A 54 -21.57 -16.28 -4.27
CA TYR A 54 -22.54 -17.09 -3.52
C TYR A 54 -21.88 -17.47 -2.20
N LEU A 55 -22.45 -17.00 -1.10
CA LEU A 55 -21.82 -17.01 0.21
C LEU A 55 -22.72 -17.74 1.20
N ASN A 56 -22.13 -18.65 1.97
CA ASN A 56 -22.82 -19.31 3.08
C ASN A 56 -22.97 -18.31 4.22
N VAL A 57 -24.15 -18.30 4.81
CA VAL A 57 -24.47 -17.50 5.98
C VAL A 57 -24.13 -18.30 7.21
N GLU A 58 -23.39 -17.68 8.12
CA GLU A 58 -23.06 -18.25 9.42
C GLU A 58 -23.77 -17.46 10.53
N GLN A 59 -24.14 -18.16 11.60
CA GLN A 59 -24.81 -17.59 12.77
C GLN A 59 -26.04 -16.71 12.45
N PRO A 60 -26.97 -17.18 11.60
CA PRO A 60 -28.19 -16.42 11.33
C PRO A 60 -29.06 -16.36 12.59
N LEU A 61 -29.51 -15.16 12.96
CA LEU A 61 -30.37 -14.93 14.10
C LEU A 61 -31.43 -13.88 13.78
N ILE A 62 -32.68 -14.11 14.17
CA ILE A 62 -33.78 -13.15 14.06
C ILE A 62 -34.30 -12.89 15.48
N GLU A 63 -34.34 -11.62 15.88
CA GLU A 63 -34.78 -11.15 17.19
C GLU A 63 -35.77 -10.02 17.00
N GLY A 64 -37.06 -10.36 16.93
CA GLY A 64 -38.14 -9.40 16.71
C GLY A 64 -37.95 -8.60 15.42
N ARG A 65 -37.71 -7.28 15.54
CA ARG A 65 -37.50 -6.36 14.40
C ARG A 65 -36.02 -6.20 14.00
N GLN A 66 -35.18 -7.14 14.40
CA GLN A 66 -33.76 -7.16 14.10
C GLN A 66 -33.34 -8.55 13.59
N ALA A 67 -32.35 -8.59 12.71
CA ALA A 67 -31.64 -9.83 12.40
C ALA A 67 -30.13 -9.61 12.37
N THR A 68 -29.39 -10.66 12.66
CA THR A 68 -27.93 -10.70 12.60
C THR A 68 -27.51 -11.87 11.72
N ALA A 69 -26.48 -11.64 10.91
CA ALA A 69 -25.86 -12.68 10.09
C ALA A 69 -24.36 -12.44 9.97
N ALA A 70 -23.61 -13.51 9.76
CA ALA A 70 -22.17 -13.44 9.56
C ALA A 70 -21.77 -14.09 8.24
N ILE A 71 -20.69 -13.59 7.65
CA ILE A 71 -20.02 -14.21 6.50
C ILE A 71 -18.57 -14.43 6.89
N ARG A 72 -18.10 -15.68 6.71
CA ARG A 72 -16.69 -16.01 6.88
C ARG A 72 -15.88 -15.51 5.70
N LYS A 73 -14.88 -14.68 6.00
CA LYS A 73 -14.00 -14.16 4.98
C LYS A 73 -13.08 -15.24 4.45
N ASP A 74 -13.11 -15.43 3.14
CA ASP A 74 -12.16 -16.27 2.42
C ASP A 74 -11.24 -15.38 1.59
N GLY A 75 -10.00 -15.23 2.05
CA GLY A 75 -8.96 -14.46 1.36
C GLY A 75 -8.37 -15.15 0.13
N GLY A 76 -8.80 -16.38 -0.22
CA GLY A 76 -8.11 -17.16 -1.23
C GLY A 76 -6.76 -17.63 -0.72
N ASP A 77 -5.76 -17.66 -1.60
CA ASP A 77 -4.37 -17.98 -1.26
C ASP A 77 -3.53 -16.72 -0.93
N ASP A 78 -4.18 -15.58 -0.71
CA ASP A 78 -3.51 -14.35 -0.26
C ASP A 78 -3.14 -14.43 1.23
N VAL A 79 -1.96 -13.94 1.58
CA VAL A 79 -1.51 -13.89 2.98
C VAL A 79 -2.18 -12.70 3.67
N ASP A 80 -3.41 -12.92 4.10
CA ASP A 80 -4.28 -11.89 4.68
C ASP A 80 -4.61 -12.22 6.15
N ALA A 81 -4.26 -11.31 7.07
CA ALA A 81 -4.52 -11.46 8.51
C ALA A 81 -6.01 -11.64 8.84
N THR A 82 -6.90 -11.16 7.96
CA THR A 82 -8.36 -11.25 8.08
C THR A 82 -8.94 -12.49 7.39
N HIS A 83 -8.12 -13.40 6.85
CA HIS A 83 -8.61 -14.68 6.34
C HIS A 83 -9.22 -15.52 7.47
N GLY A 84 -10.38 -16.12 7.20
CA GLY A 84 -11.07 -17.06 8.10
C GLY A 84 -11.91 -16.43 9.20
N MET A 85 -11.81 -15.11 9.42
CA MET A 85 -12.62 -14.43 10.45
C MET A 85 -14.06 -14.19 9.97
N LEU A 86 -14.99 -14.10 10.92
CA LEU A 86 -16.38 -13.75 10.67
C LEU A 86 -16.57 -12.23 10.63
N ILE A 87 -17.28 -11.76 9.59
CA ILE A 87 -17.77 -10.38 9.49
C ILE A 87 -19.28 -10.42 9.67
N PHE A 88 -19.77 -9.71 10.69
CA PHE A 88 -21.17 -9.67 11.05
C PHE A 88 -21.83 -8.40 10.55
N ALA A 89 -23.12 -8.51 10.26
CA ALA A 89 -24.01 -7.36 10.14
C ALA A 89 -25.26 -7.61 10.99
N ARG A 90 -25.66 -6.58 11.71
CA ARG A 90 -26.93 -6.52 12.44
C ARG A 90 -27.79 -5.45 11.79
N VAL A 91 -29.01 -5.80 11.42
CA VAL A 91 -29.93 -4.93 10.70
C VAL A 91 -31.25 -4.85 11.45
N ALA A 92 -31.69 -3.64 11.78
CA ALA A 92 -33.01 -3.35 12.33
C ALA A 92 -33.79 -2.46 11.37
N LEU A 93 -35.05 -2.82 11.06
CA LEU A 93 -35.90 -2.04 10.16
C LEU A 93 -36.50 -0.84 10.88
N CYS A 94 -36.31 0.35 10.31
CA CYS A 94 -36.90 1.59 10.79
C CYS A 94 -37.97 2.13 9.83
N GLU A 95 -38.80 3.04 10.34
CA GLU A 95 -39.96 3.59 9.61
C GLU A 95 -39.61 4.83 8.79
N HIS A 96 -38.48 5.47 9.07
CA HIS A 96 -37.91 6.53 8.22
C HIS A 96 -37.23 5.89 7.00
N GLY A 97 -37.14 6.58 5.87
CA GLY A 97 -36.66 6.00 4.60
C GLY A 97 -35.14 5.79 4.49
N ASP A 98 -34.38 6.22 5.49
CA ASP A 98 -32.91 6.31 5.43
C ASP A 98 -32.21 5.03 5.92
N ILE A 99 -31.06 4.73 5.33
CA ILE A 99 -30.20 3.62 5.76
C ILE A 99 -28.98 4.22 6.45
N HIS A 100 -28.82 3.94 7.74
CA HIS A 100 -27.65 4.37 8.51
C HIS A 100 -26.72 3.19 8.72
N ILE A 101 -25.43 3.38 8.39
CA ILE A 101 -24.40 2.36 8.52
C ILE A 101 -23.39 2.82 9.57
N ARG A 102 -23.16 2.00 10.59
CA ARG A 102 -22.14 2.23 11.61
C ARG A 102 -21.22 1.02 11.78
N GLY A 103 -20.02 1.27 12.29
CA GLY A 103 -19.11 0.23 12.76
C GLY A 103 -19.37 -0.08 14.23
N GLY A 104 -19.34 -1.36 14.60
CA GLY A 104 -19.39 -1.86 15.96
C GLY A 104 -18.05 -2.48 16.38
N GLU A 105 -18.11 -3.44 17.30
CA GLU A 105 -16.95 -4.15 17.85
C GLU A 105 -15.99 -4.66 16.76
N GLY A 106 -14.68 -4.43 16.97
CA GLY A 106 -13.61 -4.90 16.09
C GLY A 106 -13.56 -4.30 14.69
N VAL A 107 -14.42 -3.32 14.37
CA VAL A 107 -14.20 -2.38 13.26
C VAL A 107 -13.44 -1.18 13.79
N GLY A 108 -12.29 -0.87 13.18
CA GLY A 108 -11.39 0.14 13.70
C GLY A 108 -11.95 1.56 13.57
N THR A 109 -11.48 2.45 14.43
CA THR A 109 -11.81 3.89 14.40
C THR A 109 -10.65 4.67 13.80
N VAL A 110 -10.98 5.58 12.89
CA VAL A 110 -10.03 6.45 12.22
C VAL A 110 -9.57 7.54 13.19
N THR A 111 -8.29 7.57 13.52
CA THR A 111 -7.70 8.55 14.46
C THR A 111 -6.76 9.55 13.77
N ARG A 112 -6.41 9.32 12.50
CA ARG A 112 -5.53 10.19 11.70
C ARG A 112 -6.17 10.56 10.37
N LYS A 113 -5.82 11.74 9.85
CA LYS A 113 -6.22 12.19 8.50
C LYS A 113 -5.43 11.45 7.43
N GLY A 114 -5.98 11.41 6.20
CA GLY A 114 -5.24 11.01 5.00
C GLY A 114 -5.54 9.62 4.44
N ILE A 115 -6.32 8.79 5.13
CA ILE A 115 -6.77 7.48 4.63
C ILE A 115 -8.07 7.54 3.81
N GLY A 116 -8.56 8.75 3.49
CA GLY A 116 -9.81 8.97 2.76
C GLY A 116 -11.08 8.81 3.59
N LEU A 117 -10.97 8.72 4.92
CA LEU A 117 -12.08 8.64 5.86
C LEU A 117 -12.01 9.77 6.92
N PRO A 118 -13.15 10.27 7.43
CA PRO A 118 -13.18 11.26 8.51
C PRO A 118 -12.59 10.73 9.82
N VAL A 119 -11.87 11.58 10.55
CA VAL A 119 -11.41 11.25 11.90
C VAL A 119 -12.62 11.06 12.83
N GLY A 120 -12.58 10.03 13.68
CA GLY A 120 -13.66 9.60 14.55
C GLY A 120 -14.66 8.65 13.90
N SER A 121 -14.60 8.45 12.57
CA SER A 121 -15.48 7.50 11.87
C SER A 121 -14.98 6.06 11.98
N ALA A 122 -15.89 5.10 11.78
CA ALA A 122 -15.54 3.70 11.60
C ALA A 122 -14.76 3.51 10.28
N ALA A 123 -13.80 2.59 10.28
CA ALA A 123 -12.92 2.28 9.16
C ALA A 123 -13.64 1.45 8.07
N ILE A 124 -14.75 1.98 7.56
CA ILE A 124 -15.54 1.41 6.47
C ILE A 124 -15.33 2.30 5.24
N ASN A 125 -14.65 1.78 4.21
CA ASN A 125 -14.33 2.56 3.02
C ASN A 125 -15.59 2.90 2.21
N ARG A 126 -15.47 3.95 1.37
CA ARG A 126 -16.55 4.44 0.50
C ARG A 126 -17.23 3.35 -0.32
N THR A 127 -16.46 2.48 -0.99
CA THR A 127 -17.04 1.41 -1.82
C THR A 127 -17.83 0.38 -0.99
N PRO A 128 -17.31 -0.15 0.13
CA PRO A 128 -18.12 -0.92 1.07
C PRO A 128 -19.39 -0.21 1.57
N LEU A 129 -19.32 1.07 1.96
CA LEU A 129 -20.51 1.82 2.38
C LEU A 129 -21.60 1.82 1.28
N GLN A 130 -21.21 2.16 0.05
CA GLN A 130 -22.12 2.19 -1.10
C GLN A 130 -22.73 0.82 -1.41
N THR A 131 -21.91 -0.23 -1.37
CA THR A 131 -22.38 -1.59 -1.69
C THR A 131 -23.28 -2.16 -0.59
N ILE A 132 -22.97 -1.90 0.69
CA ILE A 132 -23.84 -2.26 1.82
C ILE A 132 -25.19 -1.54 1.68
N GLU A 133 -25.18 -0.23 1.47
CA GLU A 133 -26.40 0.57 1.32
C GLU A 133 -27.25 0.06 0.16
N ALA A 134 -26.65 -0.14 -1.02
CA ALA A 134 -27.35 -0.65 -2.19
C ALA A 134 -27.95 -2.05 -1.97
N ALA A 135 -27.20 -2.95 -1.34
CA ALA A 135 -27.65 -4.33 -1.10
C ALA A 135 -28.76 -4.40 -0.04
N VAL A 136 -28.71 -3.56 0.99
CA VAL A 136 -29.77 -3.43 1.99
C VAL A 136 -31.00 -2.78 1.35
N ARG A 137 -30.83 -1.74 0.55
CA ARG A 137 -31.93 -1.08 -0.19
C ARG A 137 -32.65 -2.04 -1.13
N GLU A 138 -31.90 -2.86 -1.87
CA GLU A 138 -32.43 -3.93 -2.73
C GLU A 138 -33.29 -4.91 -1.91
N ALA A 139 -32.86 -5.25 -0.70
CA ALA A 139 -33.57 -6.18 0.17
C ALA A 139 -34.87 -5.59 0.77
N ILE A 140 -34.85 -4.35 1.26
CA ILE A 140 -35.96 -3.76 2.04
C ILE A 140 -36.95 -2.95 1.21
N GLY A 141 -36.56 -2.56 0.00
CA GLY A 141 -37.32 -1.72 -0.92
C GLY A 141 -37.05 -0.22 -0.74
N PRO A 142 -37.64 0.63 -1.62
CA PRO A 142 -37.29 2.05 -1.72
C PRO A 142 -37.79 2.93 -0.57
N THR A 143 -38.80 2.49 0.19
CA THR A 143 -39.50 3.34 1.17
C THR A 143 -39.12 3.07 2.62
N ARG A 144 -38.54 1.91 2.92
CA ARG A 144 -38.13 1.54 4.28
C ARG A 144 -36.70 1.97 4.54
N GLY A 145 -36.38 2.26 5.79
CA GLY A 145 -35.02 2.47 6.25
C GLY A 145 -34.49 1.30 7.06
N ALA A 146 -33.21 1.39 7.38
CA ALA A 146 -32.54 0.40 8.22
C ALA A 146 -31.39 1.00 9.02
N GLU A 147 -31.27 0.55 10.27
CA GLU A 147 -30.07 0.71 11.07
C GLU A 147 -29.18 -0.51 10.85
N VAL A 148 -27.99 -0.29 10.28
CA VAL A 148 -27.02 -1.33 9.92
C VAL A 148 -25.76 -1.14 10.76
N GLU A 149 -25.42 -2.16 11.53
CA GLU A 149 -24.19 -2.22 12.31
C GLU A 149 -23.29 -3.33 11.78
N ILE A 150 -22.10 -2.96 11.31
CA ILE A 150 -21.07 -3.92 10.87
C ILE A 150 -20.08 -4.12 12.00
N PHE A 151 -19.86 -5.36 12.41
CA PHE A 151 -18.93 -5.68 13.50
C PHE A 151 -18.20 -6.99 13.22
N ALA A 152 -17.07 -7.18 13.87
CA ALA A 152 -16.18 -8.30 13.68
C ALA A 152 -15.46 -8.60 15.00
N PRO A 153 -15.96 -9.52 15.85
CA PRO A 153 -15.44 -9.73 17.20
C PRO A 153 -13.93 -10.02 17.26
N GLU A 154 -13.38 -10.78 16.30
CA GLU A 154 -11.93 -11.03 16.22
C GLU A 154 -11.12 -9.82 15.70
N GLY A 155 -11.79 -8.77 15.25
CA GLY A 155 -11.22 -7.68 14.46
C GLY A 155 -10.12 -6.91 15.19
N GLU A 156 -10.27 -6.65 16.49
CA GLU A 156 -9.23 -5.95 17.26
C GLU A 156 -7.91 -6.76 17.29
N GLU A 157 -8.00 -8.06 17.55
CA GLU A 157 -6.83 -8.93 17.61
C GLU A 157 -6.21 -9.13 16.22
N ARG A 158 -7.03 -9.32 15.18
CA ARG A 158 -6.54 -9.43 13.80
C ARG A 158 -5.85 -8.13 13.36
N ALA A 159 -6.36 -6.97 13.74
CA ALA A 159 -5.81 -5.68 13.35
C ALA A 159 -4.37 -5.46 13.82
N LYS A 160 -3.95 -6.07 14.93
CA LYS A 160 -2.55 -6.04 15.41
C LYS A 160 -1.55 -6.63 14.41
N LYS A 161 -2.02 -7.54 13.56
CA LYS A 161 -1.24 -8.19 12.47
C LYS A 161 -1.42 -7.49 11.12
N THR A 162 -2.03 -6.30 11.10
CA THR A 162 -2.26 -5.51 9.88
C THR A 162 -1.49 -4.19 9.93
N TYR A 163 -1.52 -3.45 8.82
CA TYR A 163 -0.97 -2.08 8.75
C TYR A 163 -1.86 -1.02 9.41
N ASN A 164 -3.04 -1.37 9.93
CA ASN A 164 -4.02 -0.42 10.46
C ASN A 164 -3.46 0.52 11.52
N GLY A 165 -2.67 0.01 12.47
CA GLY A 165 -2.07 0.84 13.52
C GLY A 165 -1.17 1.95 12.96
N ARG A 166 -0.40 1.65 11.90
CA ARG A 166 0.43 2.65 11.21
C ARG A 166 -0.44 3.67 10.47
N LEU A 167 -1.54 3.20 9.88
CA LEU A 167 -2.52 4.01 9.17
C LEU A 167 -3.39 4.89 10.09
N GLY A 168 -3.22 4.80 11.42
CA GLY A 168 -4.04 5.53 12.38
C GLY A 168 -5.44 4.96 12.53
N ILE A 169 -5.62 3.67 12.28
CA ILE A 169 -6.87 2.94 12.50
C ILE A 169 -6.68 2.08 13.75
N LEU A 170 -7.42 2.36 14.81
CA LEU A 170 -7.25 1.73 16.13
C LEU A 170 -8.50 0.95 16.53
N GLY A 171 -8.34 -0.08 17.37
CA GLY A 171 -9.46 -0.85 17.92
C GLY A 171 -10.12 -1.85 16.97
N GLY A 172 -9.59 -2.06 15.75
CA GLY A 172 -10.20 -2.99 14.81
C GLY A 172 -9.67 -2.99 13.38
N ILE A 173 -10.22 -3.90 12.58
CA ILE A 173 -9.92 -4.03 11.15
C ILE A 173 -10.63 -2.95 10.32
N SER A 174 -10.20 -2.82 9.07
CA SER A 174 -10.88 -1.97 8.08
C SER A 174 -11.83 -2.83 7.22
N ILE A 175 -13.05 -2.35 7.02
CA ILE A 175 -13.99 -2.91 6.04
C ILE A 175 -13.70 -2.26 4.69
N ILE A 176 -13.01 -2.99 3.82
CA ILE A 176 -12.40 -2.46 2.59
C ILE A 176 -12.59 -3.41 1.41
N GLY A 177 -12.35 -2.88 0.21
CA GLY A 177 -12.41 -3.62 -1.05
C GLY A 177 -13.05 -2.78 -2.14
N THR A 178 -12.27 -2.41 -3.16
CA THR A 178 -12.74 -1.61 -4.30
C THR A 178 -13.40 -2.47 -5.36
N THR A 179 -12.90 -3.69 -5.60
CA THR A 179 -13.44 -4.64 -6.59
C THR A 179 -14.35 -5.70 -5.97
N GLY A 180 -14.34 -5.82 -4.63
CA GLY A 180 -14.95 -6.91 -3.88
C GLY A 180 -14.19 -8.24 -3.93
N ILE A 181 -13.08 -8.30 -4.69
CA ILE A 181 -12.30 -9.52 -4.90
C ILE A 181 -10.88 -9.34 -4.35
N VAL A 182 -10.40 -10.35 -3.62
CA VAL A 182 -9.00 -10.45 -3.18
C VAL A 182 -8.24 -11.20 -4.27
N THR A 183 -7.24 -10.55 -4.86
CA THR A 183 -6.32 -11.16 -5.81
C THR A 183 -4.97 -11.38 -5.13
N PRO A 184 -4.54 -12.63 -4.90
CA PRO A 184 -3.27 -12.93 -4.26
C PRO A 184 -2.09 -12.32 -5.00
N MET A 185 -1.08 -11.88 -4.25
CA MET A 185 0.18 -11.35 -4.81
C MET A 185 -0.02 -10.19 -5.80
N SER A 186 -1.09 -9.40 -5.62
CA SER A 186 -1.37 -8.25 -6.49
C SER A 186 -0.36 -7.14 -6.27
N GLU A 187 0.45 -6.86 -7.31
CA GLU A 187 1.37 -5.73 -7.32
C GLU A 187 0.65 -4.39 -7.14
N GLU A 188 -0.55 -4.24 -7.72
CA GLU A 188 -1.36 -3.03 -7.58
C GLU A 188 -1.83 -2.81 -6.15
N SER A 189 -2.25 -3.86 -5.46
CA SER A 189 -2.64 -3.78 -4.04
C SER A 189 -1.47 -3.34 -3.16
N TRP A 190 -0.26 -3.84 -3.46
CA TRP A 190 0.95 -3.44 -2.75
C TRP A 190 1.34 -1.98 -3.07
N LYS A 191 1.34 -1.58 -4.34
CA LYS A 191 1.56 -0.19 -4.74
C LYS A 191 0.59 0.76 -4.03
N ARG A 192 -0.69 0.42 -3.97
CA ARG A 192 -1.70 1.24 -3.27
C ARG A 192 -1.42 1.32 -1.76
N SER A 193 -1.00 0.24 -1.12
CA SER A 193 -0.70 0.27 0.32
C SER A 193 0.48 1.18 0.66
N LEU A 194 1.50 1.23 -0.20
CA LEU A 194 2.62 2.17 -0.05
C LEU A 194 2.19 3.63 -0.30
N ALA A 195 1.34 3.86 -1.31
CA ALA A 195 0.83 5.21 -1.61
C ALA A 195 -0.04 5.80 -0.48
N LEU A 196 -0.76 4.97 0.27
CA LEU A 196 -1.54 5.43 1.44
C LEU A 196 -0.66 6.12 2.48
N GLU A 197 0.58 5.67 2.66
CA GLU A 197 1.50 6.31 3.60
C GLU A 197 1.84 7.74 3.15
N LEU A 198 2.03 7.97 1.84
CA LEU A 198 2.21 9.32 1.28
C LEU A 198 0.97 10.20 1.48
N GLU A 199 -0.23 9.66 1.24
CA GLU A 199 -1.50 10.38 1.44
C GLU A 199 -1.63 10.84 2.89
N MET A 200 -1.24 10.00 3.85
CA MET A 200 -1.22 10.34 5.27
C MET A 200 -0.23 11.44 5.61
N LYS A 201 1.02 11.36 5.11
CA LYS A 201 2.01 12.44 5.35
C LYS A 201 1.49 13.76 4.80
N ARG A 202 0.96 13.74 3.58
CA ARG A 202 0.41 14.94 2.94
C ARG A 202 -0.76 15.53 3.73
N ALA A 203 -1.67 14.68 4.22
CA ALA A 203 -2.81 15.10 5.03
C ALA A 203 -2.42 15.61 6.43
N ALA A 204 -1.28 15.19 6.95
CA ALA A 204 -0.68 15.73 8.17
C ALA A 204 -0.01 17.11 7.96
N GLY A 205 0.04 17.61 6.71
CA GLY A 205 0.60 18.91 6.38
C GLY A 205 2.03 18.85 5.82
N GLU A 206 2.65 17.67 5.76
CA GLU A 206 3.98 17.52 5.17
C GLU A 206 3.95 17.84 3.67
N ASP A 207 4.88 18.66 3.22
CA ASP A 207 5.13 18.96 1.79
C ASP A 207 6.48 18.40 1.31
N ARG A 208 7.18 17.67 2.19
CA ARG A 208 8.48 17.03 1.94
C ARG A 208 8.42 15.57 2.37
N VAL A 209 9.11 14.70 1.65
CA VAL A 209 9.14 13.27 1.96
C VAL A 209 10.48 12.63 1.60
N ILE A 210 10.84 11.61 2.36
CA ILE A 210 12.03 10.78 2.13
C ILE A 210 11.56 9.40 1.73
N LEU A 211 11.89 8.98 0.51
CA LEU A 211 11.56 7.66 0.00
C LEU A 211 12.74 6.71 0.19
N VAL A 212 12.49 5.59 0.86
CA VAL A 212 13.51 4.56 1.12
C VAL A 212 13.06 3.19 0.60
N PRO A 213 13.95 2.35 0.05
CA PRO A 213 13.56 1.02 -0.42
C PRO A 213 13.07 0.05 0.67
N GLY A 214 13.35 0.33 1.95
CA GLY A 214 12.95 -0.51 3.08
C GLY A 214 13.62 -0.08 4.38
N ASN A 215 13.46 -0.90 5.43
CA ASN A 215 13.83 -0.57 6.81
C ASN A 215 15.30 -0.17 7.01
N HIS A 216 16.23 -0.68 6.18
CA HIS A 216 17.64 -0.25 6.23
C HIS A 216 17.76 1.24 5.94
N GLY A 217 17.08 1.73 4.90
CA GLY A 217 17.11 3.15 4.55
C GLY A 217 16.44 4.02 5.62
N GLU A 218 15.36 3.56 6.23
CA GLU A 218 14.73 4.27 7.37
C GLU A 218 15.70 4.43 8.54
N ARG A 219 16.41 3.34 8.89
CA ARG A 219 17.43 3.35 9.93
C ARG A 219 18.55 4.34 9.62
N PHE A 220 19.06 4.30 8.38
CA PHE A 220 20.10 5.22 7.91
C PHE A 220 19.66 6.69 8.02
N VAL A 221 18.43 7.01 7.60
CA VAL A 221 17.90 8.38 7.69
C VAL A 221 17.85 8.88 9.13
N ARG A 222 17.39 8.03 10.06
CA ARG A 222 17.30 8.40 11.48
C ARG A 222 18.67 8.52 12.14
N GLU A 223 19.53 7.52 11.96
CA GLU A 223 20.77 7.37 12.73
C GLU A 223 21.94 8.15 12.14
N GLN A 224 22.02 8.24 10.80
CA GLN A 224 23.15 8.89 10.12
C GLN A 224 22.83 10.32 9.65
N LEU A 225 21.59 10.58 9.21
CA LEU A 225 21.18 11.91 8.77
C LEU A 225 20.54 12.75 9.87
N GLY A 226 20.18 12.14 11.01
CA GLY A 226 19.52 12.84 12.13
C GLY A 226 18.18 13.47 11.75
N LEU A 227 17.50 12.91 10.75
CA LEU A 227 16.22 13.39 10.26
C LEU A 227 15.07 12.64 10.94
N ASP A 228 13.92 13.30 11.06
CA ASP A 228 12.73 12.68 11.64
C ASP A 228 12.21 11.54 10.76
N GLY A 229 12.10 10.35 11.35
CA GLY A 229 11.50 9.17 10.73
C GLY A 229 10.05 9.40 10.30
N GLN A 230 9.35 10.39 10.86
CA GLN A 230 8.01 10.77 10.41
C GLN A 230 7.96 11.23 8.96
N ARG A 231 9.08 11.62 8.34
CA ARG A 231 9.12 11.99 6.91
C ARG A 231 9.51 10.84 5.99
N VAL A 232 9.86 9.68 6.55
CA VAL A 232 10.25 8.50 5.80
C VAL A 232 9.01 7.74 5.34
N VAL A 233 9.02 7.31 4.09
CA VAL A 233 8.03 6.42 3.49
C VAL A 233 8.75 5.30 2.74
N THR A 234 8.30 4.07 2.95
CA THR A 234 8.88 2.91 2.26
C THR A 234 8.33 2.85 0.83
N MET A 235 9.21 2.77 -0.17
CA MET A 235 8.82 2.61 -1.58
C MET A 235 8.99 1.17 -2.12
N SER A 236 9.53 0.26 -1.31
CA SER A 236 9.86 -1.11 -1.74
C SER A 236 10.72 -1.09 -3.02
N ASN A 237 10.31 -1.81 -4.06
CA ASN A 237 10.97 -1.81 -5.36
C ASN A 237 10.27 -0.89 -6.39
N PHE A 238 9.18 -0.22 -6.04
CA PHE A 238 8.30 0.52 -6.95
C PHE A 238 8.65 2.02 -7.04
N VAL A 239 9.90 2.34 -7.36
CA VAL A 239 10.43 3.71 -7.33
C VAL A 239 9.62 4.63 -8.25
N GLY A 240 9.39 4.23 -9.50
CA GLY A 240 8.67 5.06 -10.47
C GLY A 240 7.23 5.36 -10.06
N TYR A 241 6.51 4.35 -9.58
CA TYR A 241 5.13 4.52 -9.11
C TYR A 241 5.07 5.48 -7.91
N MET A 242 5.94 5.29 -6.91
CA MET A 242 5.95 6.16 -5.73
C MET A 242 6.33 7.60 -6.06
N LEU A 243 7.23 7.80 -7.01
CA LEU A 243 7.58 9.13 -7.54
C LEU A 243 6.41 9.78 -8.30
N GLN A 244 5.60 9.03 -9.04
CA GLN A 244 4.38 9.57 -9.65
C GLN A 244 3.35 9.97 -8.60
N GLU A 245 3.24 9.20 -7.52
CA GLU A 245 2.34 9.51 -6.41
C GLU A 245 2.75 10.78 -5.67
N THR A 246 4.05 11.06 -5.53
CA THR A 246 4.50 12.34 -4.94
C THR A 246 4.13 13.55 -5.80
N VAL A 247 4.14 13.41 -7.14
CA VAL A 247 3.63 14.43 -8.07
C VAL A 247 2.12 14.59 -7.90
N ARG A 248 1.35 13.50 -7.92
CA ARG A 248 -0.12 13.52 -7.75
C ARG A 248 -0.54 14.21 -6.45
N LEU A 249 0.21 13.98 -5.38
CA LEU A 249 -0.03 14.54 -4.05
C LEU A 249 0.60 15.92 -3.83
N LYS A 250 1.27 16.48 -4.86
CA LYS A 250 1.90 17.81 -4.86
C LYS A 250 2.89 18.00 -3.72
N PHE A 251 3.74 17.00 -3.49
CA PHE A 251 4.92 17.21 -2.65
C PHE A 251 5.85 18.21 -3.34
N ARG A 252 6.48 19.10 -2.58
CA ARG A 252 7.42 20.09 -3.09
C ARG A 252 8.85 19.56 -3.16
N ARG A 253 9.19 18.63 -2.27
CA ARG A 253 10.54 18.07 -2.18
C ARG A 253 10.49 16.57 -1.87
N VAL A 254 11.30 15.81 -2.59
CA VAL A 254 11.45 14.36 -2.40
C VAL A 254 12.93 14.04 -2.33
N ALA A 255 13.33 13.29 -1.30
CA ALA A 255 14.67 12.72 -1.23
C ALA A 255 14.60 11.20 -1.42
N LEU A 256 15.33 10.68 -2.40
CA LEU A 256 15.56 9.25 -2.58
C LEU A 256 16.81 8.86 -1.79
N VAL A 257 16.63 8.07 -0.74
CA VAL A 257 17.73 7.64 0.12
C VAL A 257 17.82 6.12 0.10
N GLY A 258 18.95 5.58 -0.32
CA GLY A 258 19.05 4.14 -0.52
C GLY A 258 20.45 3.62 -0.80
N HIS A 259 20.58 2.31 -0.64
CA HIS A 259 21.80 1.59 -0.94
C HIS A 259 22.14 1.66 -2.43
N LEU A 260 23.44 1.76 -2.75
CA LEU A 260 23.94 1.82 -4.13
C LEU A 260 23.38 0.68 -4.99
N GLY A 261 23.36 -0.54 -4.47
CA GLY A 261 22.88 -1.74 -5.17
C GLY A 261 21.41 -1.70 -5.58
N LYS A 262 20.60 -0.81 -5.02
CA LYS A 262 19.23 -0.56 -5.50
C LYS A 262 19.15 0.67 -6.38
N LEU A 263 19.65 1.81 -5.89
CA LEU A 263 19.42 3.09 -6.56
C LEU A 263 20.24 3.28 -7.83
N VAL A 264 21.37 2.58 -7.99
CA VAL A 264 22.15 2.64 -9.25
C VAL A 264 21.31 2.23 -10.47
N LYS A 265 20.33 1.34 -10.31
CA LYS A 265 19.41 0.94 -11.39
C LYS A 265 18.60 2.12 -11.92
N VAL A 266 18.25 3.06 -11.05
CA VAL A 266 17.51 4.26 -11.45
C VAL A 266 18.36 5.17 -12.33
N ALA A 267 19.70 5.20 -12.17
CA ALA A 267 20.60 5.93 -13.07
C ALA A 267 20.57 5.39 -14.51
N ALA A 268 20.28 4.09 -14.69
CA ALA A 268 20.02 3.49 -15.99
C ALA A 268 18.61 3.78 -16.55
N GLY A 269 17.70 4.34 -15.75
CA GLY A 269 16.29 4.51 -16.11
C GLY A 269 15.42 3.30 -15.73
N ILE A 270 15.94 2.39 -14.92
CA ILE A 270 15.18 1.24 -14.41
C ILE A 270 14.50 1.66 -13.09
N PHE A 271 13.21 1.98 -13.17
CA PHE A 271 12.41 2.47 -12.03
C PHE A 271 11.76 1.36 -11.18
N HIS A 272 12.11 0.10 -11.44
CA HIS A 272 11.75 -1.05 -10.63
C HIS A 272 13.02 -1.75 -10.12
N THR A 273 13.31 -1.70 -8.82
CA THR A 273 14.65 -2.11 -8.33
C THR A 273 14.85 -3.59 -8.06
N HIS A 274 13.81 -4.42 -8.24
CA HIS A 274 13.91 -5.87 -8.03
C HIS A 274 14.79 -6.53 -9.11
N SER A 275 15.86 -7.23 -8.71
CA SER A 275 16.86 -7.81 -9.65
C SER A 275 16.30 -8.84 -10.62
N HIS A 276 15.27 -9.60 -10.22
CA HIS A 276 14.58 -10.51 -11.14
C HIS A 276 13.83 -9.81 -12.29
N ILE A 277 13.45 -8.53 -12.12
CA ILE A 277 12.75 -7.77 -13.16
C ILE A 277 13.75 -7.12 -14.11
N ALA A 278 14.78 -6.51 -13.53
CA ALA A 278 15.89 -5.97 -14.29
C ALA A 278 17.12 -5.86 -13.38
N ASP A 279 18.26 -6.24 -13.95
CA ASP A 279 19.57 -5.91 -13.43
C ASP A 279 20.34 -5.07 -14.46
N GLY A 280 21.28 -4.30 -13.97
CA GLY A 280 22.10 -3.37 -14.74
C GLY A 280 23.12 -2.64 -13.86
N ARG A 281 23.41 -3.19 -12.67
CA ARG A 281 24.19 -2.50 -11.63
C ARG A 281 25.62 -2.28 -12.09
N MET A 282 26.28 -3.32 -12.59
CA MET A 282 27.67 -3.23 -13.04
C MET A 282 27.78 -2.42 -14.31
N GLU A 283 26.92 -2.65 -15.29
CA GLU A 283 26.89 -1.94 -16.57
C GLU A 283 26.71 -0.43 -16.34
N THR A 284 25.85 -0.05 -15.39
CA THR A 284 25.65 1.36 -15.04
C THR A 284 26.86 1.96 -14.33
N LEU A 285 27.50 1.22 -13.42
CA LEU A 285 28.74 1.66 -12.77
C LEU A 285 29.85 1.84 -13.81
N ILE A 286 30.08 0.83 -14.66
CA ILE A 286 31.06 0.82 -15.74
C ILE A 286 30.83 2.00 -16.69
N ALA A 287 29.60 2.24 -17.14
CA ALA A 287 29.29 3.36 -18.02
C ALA A 287 29.65 4.71 -17.38
N ASN A 288 29.38 4.90 -16.08
CA ASN A 288 29.72 6.14 -15.39
C ASN A 288 31.23 6.27 -15.11
N LEU A 289 31.91 5.18 -14.77
CA LEU A 289 33.37 5.13 -14.58
C LEU A 289 34.11 5.40 -15.89
N ALA A 290 33.65 4.82 -17.01
CA ALA A 290 34.21 5.05 -18.34
C ALA A 290 34.09 6.53 -18.74
N LEU A 291 32.92 7.15 -18.49
CA LEU A 291 32.71 8.58 -18.72
C LEU A 291 33.55 9.48 -17.80
N MET A 292 34.13 8.94 -16.73
CA MET A 292 35.09 9.63 -15.86
C MET A 292 36.56 9.36 -16.25
N GLY A 293 36.80 8.56 -17.30
CA GLY A 293 38.14 8.23 -17.76
C GLY A 293 38.83 7.10 -16.99
N ALA A 294 38.07 6.23 -16.29
CA ALA A 294 38.64 5.04 -15.67
C ALA A 294 39.33 4.13 -16.72
N SER A 295 40.45 3.52 -16.33
CA SER A 295 41.20 2.62 -17.23
C SER A 295 40.40 1.37 -17.57
N HIS A 296 40.72 0.76 -18.71
CA HIS A 296 40.06 -0.46 -19.16
C HIS A 296 40.14 -1.60 -18.10
N ASP A 297 41.29 -1.74 -17.44
CA ASP A 297 41.52 -2.75 -16.41
C ASP A 297 40.56 -2.59 -15.22
N VAL A 298 40.32 -1.34 -14.78
CA VAL A 298 39.36 -1.05 -13.71
C VAL A 298 37.94 -1.40 -14.15
N LEU A 299 37.57 -1.07 -15.39
CA LEU A 299 36.24 -1.40 -15.93
C LEU A 299 36.01 -2.92 -15.99
N LEU A 300 37.02 -3.68 -16.40
CA LEU A 300 36.97 -5.15 -16.40
C LEU A 300 36.86 -5.72 -14.98
N ALA A 301 37.62 -5.17 -14.03
CA ALA A 301 37.57 -5.60 -12.63
C ALA A 301 36.17 -5.37 -12.03
N VAL A 302 35.57 -4.19 -12.27
CA VAL A 302 34.20 -3.90 -11.83
C VAL A 302 33.17 -4.81 -12.51
N ASN A 303 33.36 -5.12 -13.80
CA ASN A 303 32.46 -6.03 -14.53
C ASN A 303 32.44 -7.46 -13.96
N GLN A 304 33.54 -7.89 -13.34
CA GLN A 304 33.65 -9.21 -12.71
C GLN A 304 33.05 -9.25 -11.30
N CYS A 305 32.60 -8.13 -10.76
CA CYS A 305 31.99 -8.08 -9.43
C CYS A 305 30.51 -8.52 -9.46
N ASP A 306 30.15 -9.49 -8.61
CA ASP A 306 28.75 -9.92 -8.44
C ASP A 306 27.90 -8.91 -7.64
N THR A 307 28.56 -8.09 -6.82
CA THR A 307 27.90 -7.16 -5.91
C THR A 307 28.47 -5.75 -6.04
N THR A 308 27.63 -4.76 -5.74
CA THR A 308 28.09 -3.37 -5.73
C THR A 308 29.09 -3.09 -4.61
N GLU A 309 29.07 -3.85 -3.52
CA GLU A 309 30.07 -3.71 -2.44
C GLU A 309 31.45 -4.14 -2.91
N ALA A 310 31.56 -5.29 -3.60
CA ALA A 310 32.83 -5.71 -4.19
C ALA A 310 33.33 -4.68 -5.23
N ALA A 311 32.43 -4.15 -6.06
CA ALA A 311 32.78 -3.08 -7.00
C ALA A 311 33.24 -1.80 -6.28
N MET A 312 32.66 -1.47 -5.13
CA MET A 312 33.06 -0.31 -4.34
C MET A 312 34.49 -0.42 -3.80
N GLU A 313 34.94 -1.62 -3.44
CA GLU A 313 36.34 -1.86 -3.04
C GLU A 313 37.31 -1.54 -4.19
N VAL A 314 37.01 -2.04 -5.40
CA VAL A 314 37.81 -1.76 -6.61
C VAL A 314 37.84 -0.25 -6.90
N ILE A 315 36.67 0.41 -6.83
CA ILE A 315 36.55 1.85 -7.04
C ILE A 315 37.38 2.62 -6.01
N ALA A 316 37.36 2.20 -4.74
CA ALA A 316 38.07 2.86 -3.66
C ALA A 316 39.59 2.74 -3.81
N GLN A 317 40.10 1.55 -4.19
CA GLN A 317 41.53 1.30 -4.42
C GLN A 317 42.11 2.20 -5.52
N HIS A 318 41.29 2.62 -6.47
CA HIS A 318 41.70 3.46 -7.60
C HIS A 318 41.35 4.94 -7.44
N GLY A 319 40.80 5.36 -6.28
CA GLY A 319 40.47 6.77 -6.04
C GLY A 319 39.29 7.31 -6.86
N LEU A 320 38.39 6.44 -7.33
CA LEU A 320 37.30 6.79 -8.25
C LEU A 320 35.94 7.00 -7.55
N GLN A 321 35.92 7.25 -6.24
CA GLN A 321 34.71 7.38 -5.42
C GLN A 321 33.81 8.55 -5.86
N ALA A 322 34.33 9.54 -6.60
CA ALA A 322 33.54 10.61 -7.20
C ALA A 322 32.40 10.09 -8.11
N VAL A 323 32.47 8.83 -8.56
CA VAL A 323 31.41 8.18 -9.33
C VAL A 323 30.08 8.13 -8.58
N TYR A 324 30.07 8.04 -7.25
CA TYR A 324 28.83 7.95 -6.47
C TYR A 324 28.01 9.26 -6.54
N ALA A 325 28.68 10.41 -6.48
CA ALA A 325 28.03 11.71 -6.68
C ALA A 325 27.49 11.84 -8.12
N ARG A 326 28.26 11.40 -9.12
CA ARG A 326 27.81 11.34 -10.52
C ARG A 326 26.58 10.45 -10.70
N ILE A 327 26.53 9.28 -10.06
CA ILE A 327 25.37 8.39 -10.09
C ILE A 327 24.16 9.07 -9.45
N ALA A 328 24.32 9.70 -8.29
CA ALA A 328 23.25 10.44 -7.64
C ALA A 328 22.69 11.55 -8.54
N GLN A 329 23.56 12.31 -9.23
CA GLN A 329 23.15 13.30 -10.23
C GLN A 329 22.42 12.66 -11.41
N ARG A 330 22.91 11.53 -11.92
CA ARG A 330 22.27 10.80 -13.02
C ARG A 330 20.89 10.28 -12.63
N ILE A 331 20.70 9.84 -11.40
CA ILE A 331 19.38 9.46 -10.86
C ILE A 331 18.43 10.66 -10.91
N CYS A 332 18.85 11.83 -10.40
CA CYS A 332 18.03 13.06 -10.49
C CYS A 332 17.64 13.37 -11.94
N GLN A 333 18.59 13.26 -12.89
CA GLN A 333 18.32 13.48 -14.30
C GLN A 333 17.26 12.50 -14.84
N ARG A 334 17.40 11.20 -14.56
CA ARG A 334 16.44 10.17 -14.99
C ARG A 334 15.05 10.41 -14.40
N VAL A 335 14.98 10.79 -13.13
CA VAL A 335 13.71 11.12 -12.48
C VAL A 335 13.06 12.34 -13.14
N ASN A 336 13.83 13.39 -13.44
CA ASN A 336 13.33 14.56 -14.14
C ASN A 336 12.86 14.23 -15.58
N GLU A 337 13.60 13.39 -16.30
CA GLU A 337 13.22 12.89 -17.65
C GLU A 337 11.89 12.12 -17.61
N MET A 338 11.67 11.32 -16.56
CA MET A 338 10.42 10.59 -16.32
C MET A 338 9.25 11.55 -16.02
N MET A 339 9.50 12.64 -15.29
CA MET A 339 8.49 13.62 -14.88
C MET A 339 8.36 14.82 -15.83
N ARG A 340 8.97 14.78 -17.02
CA ARG A 340 9.05 15.95 -17.93
C ARG A 340 7.69 16.55 -18.35
N PHE A 341 6.61 15.77 -18.26
CA PHE A 341 5.25 16.20 -18.59
C PHE A 341 4.39 16.50 -17.36
N SER A 342 4.96 16.43 -16.16
CA SER A 342 4.29 16.81 -14.93
C SER A 342 4.24 18.34 -14.81
N SER A 343 3.09 18.88 -14.41
CA SER A 343 2.90 20.34 -14.30
C SER A 343 3.72 20.97 -13.16
N GLU A 344 3.83 20.26 -12.04
CA GLU A 344 4.54 20.71 -10.83
C GLU A 344 5.38 19.56 -10.25
N PRO A 345 6.51 19.18 -10.89
CA PRO A 345 7.36 18.12 -10.36
C PRO A 345 8.07 18.57 -9.07
N PRO A 346 8.20 17.70 -8.05
CA PRO A 346 8.96 18.01 -6.84
C PRO A 346 10.43 18.22 -7.14
N ARG A 347 11.12 19.01 -6.31
CA ARG A 347 12.59 19.01 -6.28
C ARG A 347 13.09 17.65 -5.77
N ILE A 348 13.94 17.00 -6.55
CA ILE A 348 14.51 15.69 -6.21
C ILE A 348 15.93 15.82 -5.69
N ASP A 349 16.18 15.21 -4.54
CA ASP A 349 17.51 14.96 -3.99
C ASP A 349 17.77 13.45 -3.88
N VAL A 350 19.02 13.03 -3.97
CA VAL A 350 19.43 11.62 -3.93
C VAL A 350 20.62 11.48 -3.00
N ILE A 351 20.55 10.52 -2.08
CA ILE A 351 21.64 10.15 -1.17
C ILE A 351 21.88 8.64 -1.29
N LEU A 352 23.12 8.27 -1.61
CA LEU A 352 23.58 6.90 -1.73
C LEU A 352 24.38 6.51 -0.48
N PHE A 353 24.18 5.29 0.01
CA PHE A 353 24.91 4.76 1.15
C PHE A 353 25.37 3.30 0.95
N SER A 354 26.37 2.87 1.72
CA SER A 354 26.90 1.50 1.76
C SER A 354 26.19 0.60 2.78
N PHE A 355 26.42 -0.71 2.72
CA PHE A 355 25.84 -1.63 3.71
C PHE A 355 26.19 -1.25 5.16
N ASP A 356 27.40 -0.72 5.37
CA ASP A 356 27.91 -0.23 6.67
C ASP A 356 27.38 1.15 7.08
N ASN A 357 26.33 1.64 6.43
CA ASN A 357 25.69 2.92 6.69
C ASN A 357 26.61 4.14 6.51
N GLN A 358 27.61 4.05 5.65
CA GLN A 358 28.41 5.21 5.27
C GLN A 358 27.78 5.93 4.08
N VAL A 359 27.76 7.26 4.13
CA VAL A 359 27.36 8.08 2.97
C VAL A 359 28.41 7.90 1.86
N LEU A 360 27.97 7.46 0.69
CA LEU A 360 28.83 7.29 -0.49
C LEU A 360 28.86 8.52 -1.38
N GLY A 361 27.69 9.13 -1.60
CA GLY A 361 27.57 10.30 -2.47
C GLY A 361 26.15 10.83 -2.53
N ALA A 362 26.02 12.09 -2.92
CA ALA A 362 24.74 12.76 -3.10
C ALA A 362 24.77 13.65 -4.35
N ASN A 363 23.61 14.04 -4.87
CA ASN A 363 23.50 14.88 -6.06
C ASN A 363 24.00 16.32 -5.84
N ARG A 364 24.01 16.78 -4.58
CA ARG A 364 24.54 18.07 -4.11
C ARG A 364 25.01 17.95 -2.66
N SER A 365 25.43 19.06 -2.05
CA SER A 365 25.85 19.13 -0.64
C SER A 365 24.87 18.40 0.29
N LEU A 366 25.39 17.44 1.07
CA LEU A 366 24.59 16.65 2.00
C LEU A 366 23.94 17.55 3.06
N ALA A 367 24.67 18.54 3.57
CA ALA A 367 24.15 19.49 4.56
C ALA A 367 22.93 20.24 4.01
N ASP A 368 23.00 20.73 2.77
CA ASP A 368 21.90 21.46 2.13
C ASP A 368 20.69 20.56 1.81
N ILE A 369 20.91 19.26 1.62
CA ILE A 369 19.81 18.29 1.46
C ILE A 369 19.13 18.05 2.81
N VAL A 370 19.91 17.81 3.86
CA VAL A 370 19.40 17.59 5.22
C VAL A 370 18.65 18.82 5.72
N GLU A 371 19.21 20.03 5.57
CA GLU A 371 18.55 21.29 5.93
C GLU A 371 17.27 21.49 5.12
N ALA A 372 17.31 21.22 3.81
CA ALA A 372 16.14 21.27 2.95
C ALA A 372 15.02 20.30 3.35
N LEU A 373 15.34 19.23 4.09
CA LEU A 373 14.41 18.21 4.55
C LEU A 373 13.98 18.39 6.00
N ARG A 374 14.56 19.33 6.76
CA ARG A 374 14.10 19.77 8.10
C ARG A 374 12.91 20.73 7.96
#